data_AF-A0A2D4R0Q6-F1
#
_entry.id   AF-A0A2D4R0Q6-F1
#
_cell.length_a   1.000
_cell.length_b   1.000
_cell.length_c   1.000
_cell.angle_alpha   90.00
_cell.angle_beta   90.00
_cell.angle_gamma   90.00
#
_symmetry.space_group_name_H-M   'P 1'
#
loop_
_entity.id
_entity.type
_entity.pdbx_description
1 polymer ?
#
loop_
_entity_poly.entity_id
_entity_poly.type
_entity_poly.pdbx_seq_one_letter_code
_entity_poly.pdbx_strand_id
1 'polypeptide(L)'
;MIHPHDISDKRIGISVLNWGLGHVTRSIPIIESLCRQNNELFIFCNDHQKLIFSQYLKDVSFVYHPGYPFKFNGKGRFKIDLLLTSRKLYTYLKSEKQLSHTYVEKYKLDMLISDQRYGFISNVPSIFITHQLQFPVRGIYKLGNLIQRQQISKFSSIWIMDNEHERYAGKLSENVNYKKSLYIGCHSRFQSVAKHSKKEVKGILVFNGPEVYAQILLDTFLPQIKNGEIERIVGSESIRSLLVKQNIKTPFFASTDMSSIDALFTTTSKVFGFFGYTTLMDCLELGCDYNLIPTPGQDEQIYLSKRHKKSL
;
A
#
# COMPACT_ATOMS: atom_id res chain seq x y z
N MET A 1 8.54 0.13 -23.67
CA MET A 1 8.02 0.07 -22.28
C MET A 1 8.96 -0.84 -21.51
N ILE A 2 9.14 -0.65 -20.20
CA ILE A 2 10.05 -1.50 -19.41
C ILE A 2 9.19 -2.52 -18.67
N HIS A 3 9.31 -3.81 -18.99
CA HIS A 3 8.59 -4.90 -18.32
C HIS A 3 9.38 -5.36 -17.08
N PRO A 4 8.73 -5.76 -15.96
CA PRO A 4 9.44 -6.31 -14.81
C PRO A 4 10.37 -7.48 -15.17
N HIS A 5 9.92 -8.38 -16.05
CA HIS A 5 10.68 -9.57 -16.47
C HIS A 5 11.93 -9.27 -17.28
N ASP A 6 12.03 -8.08 -17.89
CA ASP A 6 13.16 -7.69 -18.74
C ASP A 6 14.31 -7.05 -17.93
N ILE A 7 14.11 -6.80 -16.64
CA ILE A 7 15.10 -6.13 -15.79
C ILE A 7 16.01 -7.18 -15.17
N SER A 8 17.22 -7.30 -15.70
CA SER A 8 18.28 -8.19 -15.20
C SER A 8 19.63 -7.48 -15.19
N ASP A 9 20.52 -7.93 -14.30
CA ASP A 9 21.89 -7.43 -14.17
C ASP A 9 21.97 -5.90 -13.95
N LYS A 10 21.03 -5.34 -13.16
CA LYS A 10 20.96 -3.92 -12.83
C LYS A 10 21.16 -3.64 -11.34
N ARG A 11 21.68 -2.45 -11.04
CA ARG A 11 21.65 -1.82 -9.71
C ARG A 11 20.41 -0.94 -9.60
N ILE A 12 19.45 -1.32 -8.76
CA ILE A 12 18.11 -0.71 -8.75
C ILE A 12 17.83 -0.05 -7.40
N GLY A 13 17.48 1.23 -7.43
CA GLY A 13 16.93 1.91 -6.26
C GLY A 13 15.42 1.79 -6.19
N ILE A 14 14.88 1.35 -5.06
CA ILE A 14 13.45 1.17 -4.86
C ILE A 14 13.00 1.98 -3.65
N SER A 15 11.93 2.77 -3.78
CA SER A 15 11.30 3.45 -2.63
C SER A 15 9.78 3.42 -2.74
N VAL A 16 9.14 3.15 -1.61
CA VAL A 16 7.68 3.02 -1.51
C VAL A 16 7.09 4.04 -0.56
N LEU A 17 5.88 4.52 -0.86
CA LEU A 17 5.16 5.47 -0.02
C LEU A 17 4.93 4.90 1.39
N ASN A 18 5.07 5.74 2.42
CA ASN A 18 4.94 5.36 3.83
C ASN A 18 3.54 5.67 4.41
N TRP A 19 2.52 5.82 3.57
CA TRP A 19 1.14 6.11 3.98
C TRP A 19 0.39 4.81 4.30
N GLY A 20 0.86 4.12 5.34
CA GLY A 20 0.38 2.80 5.75
C GLY A 20 1.23 1.65 5.20
N LEU A 21 0.98 0.45 5.71
CA LEU A 21 1.75 -0.76 5.35
C LEU A 21 1.39 -1.32 3.97
N GLY A 22 0.25 -0.95 3.40
CA GLY A 22 -0.21 -1.50 2.13
C GLY A 22 0.75 -1.29 0.95
N HIS A 23 1.46 -0.16 0.90
CA HIS A 23 2.50 0.10 -0.12
C HIS A 23 3.76 -0.74 0.08
N VAL A 24 4.10 -1.03 1.34
CA VAL A 24 5.22 -1.89 1.70
C VAL A 24 4.89 -3.32 1.30
N THR A 25 3.78 -3.87 1.78
CA THR A 25 3.44 -5.29 1.59
C THR A 25 3.16 -5.64 0.14
N ARG A 26 2.48 -4.78 -0.62
CA ARG A 26 2.22 -5.02 -2.06
C ARG A 26 3.47 -4.97 -2.92
N SER A 27 4.54 -4.31 -2.45
CA SER A 27 5.79 -4.19 -3.20
C SER A 27 6.71 -5.40 -2.99
N ILE A 28 6.50 -6.20 -1.93
CA ILE A 28 7.34 -7.35 -1.60
C ILE A 28 7.46 -8.32 -2.79
N PRO A 29 6.38 -8.79 -3.44
CA PRO A 29 6.52 -9.79 -4.50
C PRO A 29 7.27 -9.27 -5.72
N ILE A 30 7.15 -7.96 -6.02
CA ILE A 30 7.90 -7.31 -7.10
C ILE A 30 9.39 -7.31 -6.76
N ILE A 31 9.73 -6.92 -5.53
CA ILE A 31 11.13 -6.86 -5.07
C ILE A 31 11.73 -8.27 -5.09
N GLU A 32 11.02 -9.28 -4.60
CA GLU A 32 11.49 -10.67 -4.67
C GLU A 32 11.69 -11.15 -6.12
N SER A 33 10.77 -10.80 -7.02
CA SER A 33 10.94 -11.13 -8.45
C SER A 33 12.20 -10.50 -9.02
N LEU A 34 12.48 -9.24 -8.69
CA LEU A 34 13.68 -8.53 -9.13
C LEU A 34 14.96 -9.14 -8.55
N CYS A 35 14.94 -9.61 -7.30
CA CYS A 35 16.08 -10.33 -6.70
C CYS A 35 16.42 -11.61 -7.50
N ARG A 36 15.41 -12.33 -8.03
CA ARG A 36 15.61 -13.56 -8.80
C ARG A 36 16.22 -13.33 -10.20
N GLN A 37 16.37 -12.07 -10.63
CA GLN A 37 16.87 -11.68 -11.96
C GLN A 37 18.31 -11.15 -11.92
N ASN A 38 19.12 -11.57 -10.93
CA ASN A 38 20.50 -11.14 -10.74
C ASN A 38 20.69 -9.62 -10.59
N ASN A 39 19.68 -8.93 -10.05
CA ASN A 39 19.75 -7.50 -9.77
C ASN A 39 20.29 -7.23 -8.36
N GLU A 40 21.02 -6.13 -8.20
CA GLU A 40 21.43 -5.60 -6.89
C GLU A 40 20.44 -4.52 -6.44
N LEU A 41 19.68 -4.78 -5.38
CA LEU A 41 18.59 -3.90 -4.95
C LEU A 41 18.95 -3.05 -3.74
N PHE A 42 18.64 -1.75 -3.84
CA PHE A 42 18.77 -0.76 -2.79
C PHE A 42 17.37 -0.27 -2.38
N ILE A 43 16.93 -0.63 -1.17
CA ILE A 43 15.63 -0.23 -0.63
C ILE A 43 15.80 1.05 0.19
N PHE A 44 15.27 2.14 -0.35
CA PHE A 44 15.27 3.47 0.26
C PHE A 44 14.02 3.66 1.10
N CYS A 45 14.13 3.46 2.40
CA CYS A 45 12.98 3.45 3.30
C CYS A 45 13.31 3.99 4.69
N ASN A 46 12.29 4.33 5.48
CA ASN A 46 12.48 4.67 6.88
C ASN A 46 12.59 3.41 7.75
N ASP A 47 12.87 3.59 9.04
CA ASP A 47 13.08 2.46 9.97
C ASP A 47 11.85 1.57 10.13
N HIS A 48 10.65 2.16 10.11
CA HIS A 48 9.39 1.40 10.21
C HIS A 48 9.16 0.51 8.98
N GLN A 49 9.42 1.03 7.78
CA GLN A 49 9.35 0.24 6.54
C GLN A 49 10.44 -0.83 6.51
N LYS A 50 11.67 -0.49 6.96
CA LYS A 50 12.78 -1.43 7.06
C LYS A 50 12.45 -2.61 7.96
N LEU A 51 11.84 -2.37 9.13
CA LEU A 51 11.41 -3.41 10.07
C LEU A 51 10.51 -4.46 9.41
N ILE A 52 9.63 -4.03 8.50
CA ILE A 52 8.73 -4.91 7.77
C ILE A 52 9.48 -5.60 6.64
N PHE A 53 10.18 -4.85 5.80
CA PHE A 53 10.91 -5.40 4.66
C PHE A 53 11.94 -6.44 5.07
N SER A 54 12.67 -6.25 6.17
CA SER A 54 13.69 -7.19 6.64
C SER A 54 13.14 -8.57 7.05
N GLN A 55 11.83 -8.70 7.24
CA GLN A 55 11.19 -9.99 7.52
C GLN A 55 10.97 -10.82 6.25
N TYR A 56 11.00 -10.18 5.07
CA TYR A 56 10.76 -10.82 3.77
C TYR A 56 12.01 -10.84 2.89
N LEU A 57 12.80 -9.76 2.91
CA LEU A 57 13.88 -9.51 1.98
C LEU A 57 15.23 -9.74 2.66
N LYS A 58 15.99 -10.72 2.16
CA LYS A 58 17.34 -11.05 2.69
C LYS A 58 18.46 -10.45 1.85
N ASP A 59 18.34 -10.50 0.53
CA ASP A 59 19.42 -10.12 -0.39
C ASP A 59 19.23 -8.69 -0.95
N VAL A 60 19.03 -7.73 -0.05
CA VAL A 60 18.84 -6.31 -0.40
C VAL A 60 19.62 -5.38 0.53
N SER A 61 20.04 -4.22 0.01
CA SER A 61 20.67 -3.17 0.80
C SER A 61 19.64 -2.14 1.27
N PHE A 62 19.54 -1.94 2.59
CA PHE A 62 18.66 -0.89 3.15
C PHE A 62 19.39 0.43 3.29
N VAL A 63 18.82 1.50 2.72
CA VAL A 63 19.31 2.87 2.85
C VAL A 63 18.23 3.72 3.50
N TYR A 64 18.57 4.45 4.57
CA TYR A 64 17.62 5.35 5.20
C TYR A 64 17.16 6.43 4.21
N HIS A 65 15.84 6.55 4.07
CA HIS A 65 15.19 7.59 3.28
C HIS A 65 13.98 8.12 4.05
N PRO A 66 13.86 9.45 4.24
CA PRO A 66 12.75 10.01 5.00
C PRO A 66 11.40 9.65 4.40
N GLY A 67 10.39 9.47 5.26
CA GLY A 67 9.01 9.35 4.82
C GLY A 67 8.41 10.70 4.38
N TYR A 68 7.27 10.65 3.70
CA TYR A 68 6.50 11.84 3.36
C TYR A 68 6.01 12.56 4.64
N PRO A 69 6.10 13.90 4.70
CA PRO A 69 5.75 14.70 5.87
C PRO A 69 4.22 14.94 5.96
N PHE A 70 3.42 13.88 5.85
CA PHE A 70 1.97 13.95 5.92
C PHE A 70 1.45 13.29 7.19
N LYS A 71 0.51 13.95 7.88
CA LYS A 71 -0.17 13.43 9.06
C LYS A 71 -1.67 13.56 8.84
N PHE A 72 -2.42 12.51 9.19
CA PHE A 72 -3.88 12.54 9.17
C PHE A 72 -4.39 13.28 10.41
N ASN A 73 -5.14 14.38 10.22
CA ASN A 73 -5.64 15.19 11.34
C ASN A 73 -6.94 14.64 11.97
N GLY A 74 -7.49 13.52 11.47
CA GLY A 74 -8.63 12.82 12.07
C GLY A 74 -10.00 13.48 11.94
N LYS A 75 -10.11 14.66 11.29
CA LYS A 75 -11.38 15.39 11.16
C LYS A 75 -12.26 14.96 9.98
N GLY A 76 -11.93 13.87 9.29
CA GLY A 76 -12.63 13.46 8.04
C GLY A 76 -12.45 14.44 6.87
N ARG A 77 -11.63 15.49 7.02
CA ARG A 77 -11.43 16.58 6.06
C ARG A 77 -10.14 16.39 5.24
N PHE A 78 -9.93 15.18 4.72
CA PHE A 78 -8.69 14.78 4.05
C PHE A 78 -8.24 15.76 2.95
N LYS A 79 -9.18 16.29 2.14
CA LYS A 79 -8.89 17.27 1.09
C LYS A 79 -8.34 18.60 1.63
N ILE A 80 -8.85 19.07 2.77
CA ILE A 80 -8.38 20.30 3.41
C ILE A 80 -7.01 20.06 4.02
N ASP A 81 -6.81 18.92 4.69
CA ASP A 81 -5.51 18.54 5.25
C ASP A 81 -4.43 18.47 4.16
N LEU A 82 -4.77 17.90 3.00
CA LEU A 82 -3.89 17.84 1.83
C LEU A 82 -3.59 19.23 1.26
N LEU A 83 -4.61 20.10 1.15
CA LEU A 83 -4.43 21.47 0.66
C LEU A 83 -3.53 22.29 1.58
N LEU A 84 -3.72 22.20 2.90
CA LEU A 84 -2.92 22.90 3.90
C LEU A 84 -1.46 22.40 3.93
N THR A 85 -1.23 21.13 3.60
CA THR A 85 0.10 20.52 3.54
C THR A 85 0.77 20.62 2.17
N SER A 86 0.06 21.12 1.14
CA SER A 86 0.53 21.16 -0.26
C SER A 86 1.89 21.85 -0.44
N ARG A 87 2.14 22.98 0.25
CA ARG A 87 3.44 23.68 0.22
C ARG A 87 4.57 22.78 0.75
N LYS A 88 4.35 22.10 1.88
CA LYS A 88 5.33 21.17 2.46
C LYS A 88 5.58 19.98 1.53
N LEU A 89 4.53 19.43 0.93
CA LEU A 89 4.63 18.33 -0.04
C LEU A 89 5.38 18.74 -1.31
N TYR A 90 5.18 19.96 -1.79
CA TYR A 90 5.91 20.48 -2.95
C TYR A 90 7.39 20.72 -2.64
N THR A 91 7.72 21.28 -1.47
CA THR A 91 9.12 21.40 -1.02
C THR A 91 9.75 20.02 -0.88
N TYR A 92 9.03 19.07 -0.29
CA TYR A 92 9.48 17.69 -0.12
C TYR A 92 9.72 16.99 -1.47
N LEU A 93 8.83 17.19 -2.44
CA LEU A 93 8.99 16.68 -3.81
C LEU A 93 10.31 17.15 -4.43
N LYS A 94 10.66 18.44 -4.27
CA LYS A 94 11.94 18.98 -4.77
C LYS A 94 13.13 18.35 -4.05
N SER A 95 13.09 18.25 -2.72
CA SER A 95 14.19 17.64 -1.95
C SER A 95 14.34 16.15 -2.27
N GLU A 96 13.24 15.42 -2.44
CA GLU A 96 13.26 14.00 -2.79
C GLU A 96 13.89 13.77 -4.16
N LYS A 97 13.60 14.64 -5.13
CA LYS A 97 14.25 14.60 -6.45
C LYS A 97 15.76 14.82 -6.36
N GLN A 98 16.20 15.78 -5.55
CA GLN A 98 17.62 16.01 -5.33
C GLN A 98 18.30 14.81 -4.65
N LEU A 99 17.67 14.25 -3.62
CA LEU A 99 18.17 13.05 -2.94
C LEU A 99 18.30 11.86 -3.90
N SER A 100 17.30 11.66 -4.76
CA SER A 100 17.29 10.59 -5.76
C SER A 100 18.48 10.70 -6.71
N HIS A 101 18.83 11.93 -7.13
CA HIS A 101 20.01 12.17 -7.95
C HIS A 101 21.31 11.83 -7.20
N THR A 102 21.42 12.26 -5.95
CA THR A 102 22.56 11.89 -5.09
C THR A 102 22.67 10.38 -4.91
N TYR A 103 21.55 9.66 -4.75
CA TYR A 103 21.55 8.21 -4.60
C TYR A 103 22.01 7.48 -5.87
N VAL A 104 21.55 7.94 -7.03
CA VAL A 104 21.99 7.39 -8.33
C VAL A 104 23.50 7.50 -8.47
N GLU A 105 24.08 8.67 -8.18
CA GLU A 105 25.53 8.89 -8.29
C GLU A 105 26.33 8.11 -7.23
N LYS A 106 25.84 8.07 -5.99
CA LYS A 106 26.51 7.43 -4.85
C LYS A 106 26.52 5.91 -4.95
N TYR A 107 25.39 5.30 -5.30
CA TYR A 107 25.22 3.85 -5.34
C TYR A 107 25.32 3.27 -6.75
N LYS A 108 25.65 4.12 -7.74
CA LYS A 108 25.77 3.76 -9.16
C LYS A 108 24.52 3.03 -9.67
N LEU A 109 23.35 3.61 -9.40
CA LEU A 109 22.07 2.99 -9.75
C LEU A 109 21.81 3.15 -11.25
N ASP A 110 21.42 2.06 -11.90
CA ASP A 110 21.02 2.04 -13.32
C ASP A 110 19.55 2.45 -13.52
N MET A 111 18.74 2.28 -12.46
CA MET A 111 17.29 2.47 -12.53
C MET A 111 16.71 2.82 -11.17
N LEU A 112 15.58 3.53 -11.18
CA LEU A 112 14.74 3.76 -10.02
C LEU A 112 13.35 3.14 -10.19
N ILE A 113 12.80 2.59 -9.12
CA ILE A 113 11.40 2.13 -9.02
C ILE A 113 10.75 2.86 -7.85
N SER A 114 9.67 3.57 -8.14
CA SER A 114 8.93 4.38 -7.18
C SER A 114 7.50 3.88 -7.04
N ASP A 115 7.10 3.42 -5.85
CA ASP A 115 5.69 3.20 -5.53
C ASP A 115 5.10 4.47 -4.92
N GLN A 116 4.34 5.20 -5.75
CA GLN A 116 3.64 6.44 -5.41
C GLN A 116 4.49 7.54 -4.76
N ARG A 117 5.81 7.57 -5.03
CA ARG A 117 6.70 8.67 -4.62
C ARG A 117 7.13 9.51 -5.81
N TYR A 118 6.41 10.59 -6.05
CA TYR A 118 6.59 11.43 -7.25
C TYR A 118 7.96 12.09 -7.38
N GLY A 119 8.71 12.26 -6.28
CA GLY A 119 10.06 12.83 -6.28
C GLY A 119 11.15 11.78 -6.37
N PHE A 120 10.84 10.48 -6.23
CA PHE A 120 11.79 9.40 -6.36
C PHE A 120 12.09 9.08 -7.84
N ILE A 121 12.73 10.04 -8.51
CA ILE A 121 13.00 10.07 -9.94
C ILE A 121 14.31 10.82 -10.20
N SER A 122 15.09 10.38 -11.20
CA SER A 122 16.37 11.00 -11.56
C SER A 122 16.60 10.98 -13.10
N ASN A 123 17.85 11.18 -13.52
CA ASN A 123 18.33 11.11 -14.90
C ASN A 123 18.38 9.69 -15.49
N VAL A 124 18.38 8.66 -14.66
CA VAL A 124 18.29 7.26 -15.08
C VAL A 124 16.84 6.82 -15.32
N PRO A 125 16.60 5.75 -16.11
CA PRO A 125 15.26 5.19 -16.26
C PRO A 125 14.55 5.03 -14.91
N SER A 126 13.34 5.60 -14.81
CA SER A 126 12.58 5.61 -13.57
C SER A 126 11.18 5.07 -13.82
N ILE A 127 10.74 4.13 -12.99
CA ILE A 127 9.46 3.42 -13.09
C ILE A 127 8.53 3.90 -11.98
N PHE A 128 7.28 4.20 -12.33
CA PHE A 128 6.24 4.56 -11.36
C PHE A 128 5.23 3.44 -11.18
N ILE A 129 5.09 2.93 -9.96
CA ILE A 129 4.10 1.93 -9.58
C ILE A 129 2.88 2.62 -8.99
N THR A 130 1.69 2.27 -9.48
CA THR A 130 0.41 2.73 -8.91
C THR A 130 -0.76 1.83 -9.28
N HIS A 131 -1.77 1.72 -8.42
CA HIS A 131 -3.11 1.22 -8.76
C HIS A 131 -4.10 2.35 -9.04
N GLN A 132 -3.66 3.60 -8.85
CA GLN A 132 -4.47 4.82 -8.96
C GLN A 132 -3.80 5.81 -9.92
N LEU A 133 -4.17 5.72 -11.21
CA LEU A 133 -3.80 6.65 -12.28
C LEU A 133 -4.64 7.93 -12.28
N GLN A 134 -5.82 7.89 -11.65
CA GLN A 134 -6.69 9.04 -11.46
C GLN A 134 -7.41 8.98 -10.10
N PHE A 135 -7.55 10.14 -9.44
CA PHE A 135 -8.32 10.27 -8.22
C PHE A 135 -9.84 10.25 -8.50
N PRO A 136 -10.67 9.66 -7.61
CA PRO A 136 -12.14 9.61 -7.74
C PRO A 136 -12.81 10.93 -7.31
N VAL A 137 -12.35 12.04 -7.87
CA VAL A 137 -12.74 13.39 -7.47
C VAL A 137 -13.67 14.05 -8.49
N ARG A 138 -14.53 14.97 -8.00
CA ARG A 138 -15.51 15.73 -8.80
C ARG A 138 -15.25 17.24 -8.73
N GLY A 139 -15.81 18.00 -9.67
CA GLY A 139 -15.73 19.46 -9.69
C GLY A 139 -14.30 19.99 -9.81
N ILE A 140 -13.97 21.05 -9.07
CA ILE A 140 -12.66 21.73 -9.11
C ILE A 140 -11.48 20.81 -8.74
N TYR A 141 -11.74 19.76 -7.94
CA TYR A 141 -10.73 18.78 -7.54
C TYR A 141 -10.18 17.96 -8.73
N LYS A 142 -10.85 17.96 -9.89
CA LYS A 142 -10.32 17.36 -11.13
C LYS A 142 -8.98 17.98 -11.57
N LEU A 143 -8.68 19.21 -11.16
CA LEU A 143 -7.35 19.82 -11.39
C LEU A 143 -6.24 18.98 -10.75
N GLY A 144 -6.52 18.27 -9.65
CA GLY A 144 -5.59 17.32 -9.04
C GLY A 144 -5.18 16.19 -9.99
N ASN A 145 -6.09 15.71 -10.84
CA ASN A 145 -5.76 14.69 -11.85
C ASN A 145 -4.86 15.25 -12.97
N LEU A 146 -4.95 16.55 -13.28
CA LEU A 146 -4.04 17.19 -14.23
C LEU A 146 -2.62 17.25 -13.67
N ILE A 147 -2.48 17.67 -12.41
CA ILE A 147 -1.19 17.70 -11.70
C ILE A 147 -0.63 16.29 -11.56
N GLN A 148 -1.43 15.34 -11.11
CA GLN A 148 -1.03 13.93 -11.00
C GLN A 148 -0.51 13.42 -12.34
N ARG A 149 -1.26 13.64 -13.42
CA ARG A 149 -0.85 13.21 -14.75
C ARG A 149 0.48 13.82 -15.18
N GLN A 150 0.66 15.11 -14.96
CA GLN A 150 1.93 15.78 -15.26
C GLN A 150 3.11 15.21 -14.45
N GLN A 151 2.86 14.78 -13.21
CA GLN A 151 3.90 14.18 -12.37
C GLN A 151 4.23 12.75 -12.81
N ILE A 152 3.22 11.92 -13.06
CA ILE A 152 3.38 10.52 -13.52
C ILE A 152 4.03 10.48 -14.91
N SER A 153 3.71 11.40 -15.81
CA SER A 153 4.24 11.41 -17.18
C SER A 153 5.75 11.66 -17.27
N LYS A 154 6.41 12.05 -16.18
CA LYS A 154 7.87 12.25 -16.12
C LYS A 154 8.64 10.93 -16.07
N PHE A 155 7.99 9.85 -15.64
CA PHE A 155 8.60 8.54 -15.51
C PHE A 155 8.77 7.86 -16.87
N SER A 156 9.80 7.04 -17.00
CA SER A 156 10.15 6.31 -18.22
C SER A 156 9.17 5.18 -18.53
N SER A 157 8.62 4.56 -17.48
CA SER A 157 7.61 3.50 -17.55
C SER A 157 6.65 3.63 -16.36
N ILE A 158 5.41 3.17 -16.52
CA ILE A 158 4.39 3.16 -15.47
C ILE A 158 3.90 1.73 -15.31
N TRP A 159 4.03 1.18 -14.11
CA TRP A 159 3.50 -0.12 -13.75
C TRP A 159 2.18 0.07 -13.02
N ILE A 160 1.11 -0.39 -13.65
CA ILE A 160 -0.24 -0.36 -13.12
C ILE A 160 -0.44 -1.65 -12.33
N MET A 161 -0.47 -1.52 -11.01
CA MET A 161 -0.64 -2.63 -10.06
C MET A 161 -2.12 -3.00 -9.93
N ASP A 162 -2.72 -3.41 -11.03
CA ASP A 162 -4.08 -3.93 -11.14
C ASP A 162 -4.16 -4.94 -12.28
N ASN A 163 -5.20 -5.75 -12.29
CA ASN A 163 -5.48 -6.66 -13.37
C ASN A 163 -6.05 -5.89 -14.58
N GLU A 164 -5.54 -6.15 -15.79
CA GLU A 164 -5.96 -5.46 -17.00
C GLU A 164 -7.44 -5.70 -17.36
N HIS A 165 -7.94 -6.91 -17.06
CA HIS A 165 -9.28 -7.37 -17.40
C HIS A 165 -10.28 -7.13 -16.26
N GLU A 166 -10.03 -7.70 -15.09
CA GLU A 166 -10.92 -7.60 -13.92
C GLU A 166 -10.98 -6.17 -13.36
N ARG A 167 -9.86 -5.43 -13.44
CA ARG A 167 -9.69 -4.05 -12.97
C ARG A 167 -10.30 -3.86 -11.59
N TYR A 168 -9.70 -4.44 -10.56
CA TYR A 168 -10.24 -4.35 -9.21
C TYR A 168 -10.24 -2.91 -8.69
N ALA A 169 -9.30 -2.06 -9.11
CA ALA A 169 -9.33 -0.62 -8.81
C ALA A 169 -10.33 0.15 -9.71
N GLY A 170 -10.90 -0.50 -10.73
CA GLY A 170 -11.94 0.04 -11.60
C GLY A 170 -11.46 1.25 -12.39
N LYS A 171 -12.18 2.37 -12.26
CA LYS A 171 -11.81 3.62 -12.93
C LYS A 171 -10.47 4.17 -12.40
N LEU A 172 -10.06 3.83 -11.19
CA LEU A 172 -8.83 4.39 -10.62
C LEU A 172 -7.58 3.95 -11.40
N SER A 173 -7.54 2.70 -11.86
CA SER A 173 -6.43 2.12 -12.64
C SER A 173 -6.65 2.21 -14.14
N GLU A 174 -7.75 2.82 -14.60
CA GLU A 174 -8.07 2.91 -16.02
C GLU A 174 -7.04 3.78 -16.75
N ASN A 175 -6.28 3.16 -17.64
CA ASN A 175 -5.31 3.87 -18.45
C ASN A 175 -5.96 4.47 -19.69
N VAL A 176 -6.20 5.78 -19.65
CA VAL A 176 -6.69 6.55 -20.81
C VAL A 176 -5.57 7.32 -21.51
N ASN A 177 -4.50 7.68 -20.79
CA ASN A 177 -3.57 8.75 -21.22
C ASN A 177 -2.10 8.34 -21.26
N TYR A 178 -1.72 7.18 -20.73
CA TYR A 178 -0.32 6.82 -20.51
C TYR A 178 0.14 5.76 -21.51
N LYS A 179 0.80 6.21 -22.59
CA LYS A 179 1.36 5.34 -23.65
C LYS A 179 2.47 4.40 -23.18
N LYS A 180 3.14 4.74 -22.07
CA LYS A 180 4.28 3.97 -21.52
C LYS A 180 3.88 3.20 -20.26
N SER A 181 2.66 2.68 -20.22
CA SER A 181 2.14 1.98 -19.05
C SER A 181 1.81 0.53 -19.35
N LEU A 182 1.94 -0.30 -18.32
CA LEU A 182 1.78 -1.73 -18.35
C LEU A 182 0.98 -2.17 -17.13
N TYR A 183 -0.06 -2.97 -17.31
CA TYR A 183 -0.69 -3.68 -16.21
C TYR A 183 0.22 -4.84 -15.78
N ILE A 184 0.70 -4.81 -14.54
CA ILE A 184 1.56 -5.86 -13.97
C ILE A 184 0.77 -6.88 -13.14
N GLY A 185 -0.56 -6.74 -13.12
CA GLY A 185 -1.44 -7.58 -12.31
C GLY A 185 -1.56 -7.10 -10.87
N CYS A 186 -2.30 -7.89 -10.10
CA CYS A 186 -2.48 -7.68 -8.67
C CYS A 186 -1.32 -8.31 -7.91
N HIS A 187 -0.74 -7.56 -6.98
CA HIS A 187 0.33 -8.06 -6.11
C HIS A 187 -0.16 -8.18 -4.67
N SER A 188 0.07 -9.36 -4.12
CA SER A 188 -0.14 -9.68 -2.72
C SER A 188 1.09 -10.42 -2.21
N ARG A 189 1.49 -10.18 -0.96
CA ARG A 189 2.55 -10.95 -0.30
C ARG A 189 2.24 -12.45 -0.19
N PHE A 190 0.98 -12.84 -0.45
CA PHE A 190 0.52 -14.22 -0.41
C PHE A 190 0.58 -14.96 -1.75
N GLN A 191 1.15 -14.37 -2.80
CA GLN A 191 1.21 -14.99 -4.15
C GLN A 191 1.85 -16.39 -4.19
N SER A 192 2.77 -16.68 -3.27
CA SER A 192 3.46 -17.98 -3.18
C SER A 192 2.78 -18.97 -2.24
N VAL A 193 1.64 -18.61 -1.63
CA VAL A 193 0.91 -19.45 -0.68
C VAL A 193 -0.09 -20.34 -1.43
N ALA A 194 -0.24 -21.58 -0.98
CA ALA A 194 -1.28 -22.48 -1.49
C ALA A 194 -2.69 -21.91 -1.25
N LYS A 195 -3.46 -21.72 -2.32
CA LYS A 195 -4.78 -21.06 -2.32
C LYS A 195 -5.88 -21.79 -1.53
N HIS A 196 -5.65 -23.03 -1.13
CA HIS A 196 -6.64 -23.91 -0.48
C HIS A 196 -6.18 -24.40 0.89
N SER A 197 -5.58 -23.51 1.69
CA SER A 197 -5.39 -23.77 3.11
C SER A 197 -6.74 -24.01 3.80
N LYS A 198 -6.76 -24.97 4.73
CA LYS A 198 -7.91 -25.18 5.61
C LYS A 198 -8.15 -23.91 6.42
N LYS A 199 -9.37 -23.37 6.33
CA LYS A 199 -9.76 -22.18 7.09
C LYS A 199 -10.14 -22.59 8.52
N GLU A 200 -9.39 -22.11 9.50
CA GLU A 200 -9.54 -22.45 10.92
C GLU A 200 -10.00 -21.27 11.76
N VAL A 201 -9.69 -20.04 11.32
CA VAL A 201 -10.10 -18.80 11.98
C VAL A 201 -11.31 -18.25 11.25
N LYS A 202 -12.41 -18.00 11.98
CA LYS A 202 -13.64 -17.46 11.36
C LYS A 202 -13.44 -16.05 10.83
N GLY A 203 -12.90 -15.16 11.66
CA GLY A 203 -12.77 -13.77 11.32
C GLY A 203 -11.62 -13.06 12.02
N ILE A 204 -10.98 -12.14 11.29
CA ILE A 204 -9.95 -11.25 11.84
C ILE A 204 -10.33 -9.80 11.60
N LEU A 205 -10.13 -8.93 12.59
CA LEU A 205 -10.24 -7.49 12.43
C LEU A 205 -8.86 -6.86 12.27
N VAL A 206 -8.65 -6.15 11.17
CA VAL A 206 -7.36 -5.53 10.82
C VAL A 206 -7.48 -4.01 10.93
N PHE A 207 -6.70 -3.42 11.83
CA PHE A 207 -6.55 -1.98 11.96
C PHE A 207 -5.53 -1.46 10.93
N ASN A 208 -5.94 -1.35 9.67
CA ASN A 208 -5.12 -0.96 8.52
C ASN A 208 -5.23 0.53 8.11
N GLY A 209 -6.00 1.33 8.85
CA GLY A 209 -6.21 2.76 8.56
C GLY A 209 -5.48 3.71 9.52
N PRO A 210 -5.65 5.03 9.36
CA PRO A 210 -5.10 6.02 10.28
C PRO A 210 -5.58 5.80 11.72
N GLU A 211 -4.66 5.86 12.69
CA GLU A 211 -4.96 5.57 14.11
C GLU A 211 -6.07 6.46 14.70
N VAL A 212 -6.22 7.69 14.20
CA VAL A 212 -7.30 8.62 14.56
C VAL A 212 -8.71 8.07 14.34
N TYR A 213 -8.87 7.04 13.50
CA TYR A 213 -10.14 6.37 13.22
C TYR A 213 -10.24 4.98 13.88
N ALA A 214 -9.29 4.60 14.74
CA ALA A 214 -9.30 3.31 15.42
C ALA A 214 -10.58 3.08 16.24
N GLN A 215 -11.03 4.08 17.00
CA GLN A 215 -12.26 3.97 17.79
C GLN A 215 -13.48 3.71 16.91
N ILE A 216 -13.59 4.42 15.78
CA ILE A 216 -14.71 4.23 14.83
C ILE A 216 -14.71 2.81 14.28
N LEU A 217 -13.54 2.29 13.90
CA LEU A 217 -13.42 0.92 13.39
C LEU A 217 -13.85 -0.10 14.46
N LEU A 218 -13.37 0.09 15.68
CA LEU A 218 -13.69 -0.77 16.81
C LEU A 218 -15.20 -0.77 17.11
N ASP A 219 -15.81 0.41 17.21
CA ASP A 219 -17.23 0.55 17.49
C ASP A 219 -18.10 -0.10 16.39
N THR A 220 -17.67 0.04 15.13
CA THR A 220 -18.39 -0.53 13.99
C THR A 220 -18.42 -2.05 14.03
N PHE A 221 -17.31 -2.68 14.45
CA PHE A 221 -17.17 -4.13 14.46
C PHE A 221 -17.29 -4.77 15.86
N LEU A 222 -17.63 -3.97 16.88
CA LEU A 222 -17.84 -4.45 18.24
C LEU A 222 -18.93 -5.54 18.33
N PRO A 223 -20.06 -5.47 17.60
CA PRO A 223 -21.04 -6.56 17.58
C PRO A 223 -20.45 -7.90 17.10
N GLN A 224 -19.63 -7.87 16.06
CA GLN A 224 -18.95 -9.05 15.48
C GLN A 224 -17.84 -9.58 16.38
N ILE A 225 -17.23 -8.72 17.20
CA ILE A 225 -16.33 -9.16 18.27
C ILE A 225 -17.13 -9.89 19.37
N LYS A 226 -18.26 -9.32 19.80
CA LYS A 226 -19.07 -9.86 20.91
C LYS A 226 -19.77 -11.18 20.56
N ASN A 227 -20.19 -11.38 19.31
CA ASN A 227 -20.85 -12.60 18.87
C ASN A 227 -19.86 -13.72 18.45
N GLY A 228 -18.55 -13.47 18.51
CA GLY A 228 -17.51 -14.43 18.16
C GLY A 228 -17.25 -14.62 16.67
N GLU A 229 -17.78 -13.75 15.80
CA GLU A 229 -17.45 -13.75 14.36
C GLU A 229 -16.02 -13.26 14.12
N ILE A 230 -15.56 -12.26 14.87
CA ILE A 230 -14.17 -11.81 14.92
C ILE A 230 -13.45 -12.50 16.08
N GLU A 231 -12.57 -13.44 15.75
CA GLU A 231 -11.83 -14.25 16.71
C GLU A 231 -10.44 -13.68 17.03
N ARG A 232 -9.90 -12.82 16.17
CA ARG A 232 -8.54 -12.26 16.28
C ARG A 232 -8.50 -10.80 15.86
N ILE A 233 -7.59 -10.02 16.44
CA ILE A 233 -7.39 -8.60 16.10
C ILE A 233 -5.93 -8.35 15.73
N VAL A 234 -5.69 -7.64 14.63
CA VAL A 234 -4.36 -7.22 14.16
C VAL A 234 -4.27 -5.70 14.22
N GLY A 235 -3.25 -5.14 14.88
CA GLY A 235 -3.06 -3.69 14.96
C GLY A 235 -1.74 -3.26 15.60
N SER A 236 -1.51 -1.95 15.74
CA SER A 236 -0.35 -1.40 16.45
C SER A 236 -0.51 -1.48 17.98
N GLU A 237 0.55 -1.20 18.74
CA GLU A 237 0.50 -1.24 20.21
C GLU A 237 -0.48 -0.20 20.80
N SER A 238 -0.72 0.90 20.09
CA SER A 238 -1.77 1.88 20.45
C SER A 238 -3.16 1.25 20.40
N ILE A 239 -3.42 0.36 19.44
CA ILE A 239 -4.67 -0.42 19.34
C ILE A 239 -4.77 -1.41 20.50
N ARG A 240 -3.68 -2.09 20.87
CA ARG A 240 -3.68 -2.98 22.04
C ARG A 240 -4.12 -2.24 23.30
N SER A 241 -3.59 -1.03 23.50
CA SER A 241 -3.96 -0.16 24.62
C SER A 241 -5.45 0.23 24.60
N LEU A 242 -5.99 0.50 23.40
CA LEU A 242 -7.42 0.77 23.20
C LEU A 242 -8.29 -0.44 23.59
N LEU A 243 -7.91 -1.66 23.17
CA LEU A 243 -8.65 -2.88 23.50
C LEU A 243 -8.69 -3.13 25.01
N VAL A 244 -7.56 -2.96 25.71
CA VAL A 244 -7.47 -3.08 27.17
C VAL A 244 -8.41 -2.08 27.85
N LYS A 245 -8.39 -0.81 27.41
CA LYS A 245 -9.27 0.24 27.96
C LYS A 245 -10.76 -0.10 27.78
N GLN A 246 -11.13 -0.78 26.70
CA GLN A 246 -12.50 -1.20 26.40
C GLN A 246 -12.84 -2.60 26.96
N ASN A 247 -11.94 -3.21 27.75
CA ASN A 247 -12.08 -4.57 28.30
C ASN A 247 -12.39 -5.63 27.23
N ILE A 248 -11.78 -5.51 26.05
CA ILE A 248 -11.89 -6.47 24.95
C ILE A 248 -10.79 -7.51 25.08
N LYS A 249 -11.18 -8.78 25.23
CA LYS A 249 -10.27 -9.91 25.51
C LYS A 249 -9.88 -10.73 24.27
N THR A 250 -10.32 -10.31 23.08
CA THR A 250 -10.01 -11.00 21.82
C THR A 250 -8.49 -11.05 21.60
N PRO A 251 -7.91 -12.21 21.23
CA PRO A 251 -6.47 -12.33 21.01
C PRO A 251 -5.93 -11.30 20.00
N PHE A 252 -4.81 -10.67 20.37
CA PHE A 252 -4.20 -9.56 19.64
C PHE A 252 -2.87 -9.97 19.01
N PHE A 253 -2.65 -9.50 17.77
CA PHE A 253 -1.44 -9.70 16.98
C PHE A 253 -0.87 -8.33 16.60
N ALA A 254 0.41 -8.11 16.91
CA ALA A 254 1.08 -6.85 16.60
C ALA A 254 1.34 -6.73 15.09
N SER A 255 0.99 -5.59 14.50
CA SER A 255 1.14 -5.29 13.06
C SER A 255 2.59 -5.30 12.55
N THR A 256 3.56 -5.45 13.45
CA THR A 256 4.99 -5.54 13.14
C THR A 256 5.50 -6.99 13.07
N ASP A 257 4.72 -7.97 13.54
CA ASP A 257 5.08 -9.39 13.47
C ASP A 257 4.45 -10.02 12.22
N MET A 258 5.15 -9.90 11.10
CA MET A 258 4.61 -10.22 9.79
C MET A 258 4.48 -11.73 9.58
N SER A 259 5.36 -12.53 10.18
CA SER A 259 5.29 -13.99 10.13
C SER A 259 4.01 -14.51 10.80
N SER A 260 3.72 -14.05 12.01
CA SER A 260 2.49 -14.45 12.73
C SER A 260 1.24 -13.96 12.01
N ILE A 261 1.27 -12.75 11.44
CA ILE A 261 0.15 -12.22 10.66
C ILE A 261 -0.06 -13.04 9.39
N ASP A 262 1.00 -13.41 8.69
CA ASP A 262 0.87 -14.19 7.46
C ASP A 262 0.24 -15.56 7.75
N ALA A 263 0.76 -16.27 8.74
CA ALA A 263 0.17 -17.53 9.20
C ALA A 263 -1.32 -17.37 9.57
N LEU A 264 -1.67 -16.29 10.26
CA LEU A 264 -3.05 -15.99 10.62
C LEU A 264 -3.93 -15.74 9.39
N PHE A 265 -3.48 -14.91 8.44
CA PHE A 265 -4.24 -14.60 7.22
C PHE A 265 -4.49 -15.85 6.37
N THR A 266 -3.50 -16.73 6.23
CA THR A 266 -3.65 -17.95 5.42
C THR A 266 -4.76 -18.87 5.94
N THR A 267 -4.99 -18.92 7.25
CA THR A 267 -6.01 -19.77 7.89
C THR A 267 -7.33 -19.05 8.15
N THR A 268 -7.46 -17.79 7.74
CA THR A 268 -8.64 -16.95 7.99
C THR A 268 -9.71 -17.11 6.91
N SER A 269 -10.97 -17.23 7.32
CA SER A 269 -12.13 -17.27 6.42
C SER A 269 -12.56 -15.87 5.99
N LYS A 270 -12.68 -14.92 6.94
CA LYS A 270 -13.21 -13.58 6.69
C LYS A 270 -12.36 -12.46 7.29
N VAL A 271 -12.13 -11.39 6.53
CA VAL A 271 -11.37 -10.21 6.97
C VAL A 271 -12.29 -9.00 7.20
N PHE A 272 -12.17 -8.36 8.35
CA PHE A 272 -12.86 -7.14 8.73
C PHE A 272 -11.85 -5.99 8.83
N GLY A 273 -12.25 -4.76 8.51
CA GLY A 273 -11.33 -3.63 8.59
C GLY A 273 -11.74 -2.44 7.73
N PHE A 274 -10.80 -1.51 7.52
CA PHE A 274 -10.98 -0.46 6.52
C PHE A 274 -10.69 -0.96 5.11
N PHE A 275 -11.32 -0.31 4.11
CA PHE A 275 -11.23 -0.69 2.70
C PHE A 275 -9.91 -0.22 2.06
N GLY A 276 -8.81 -0.93 2.33
CA GLY A 276 -7.54 -0.73 1.63
C GLY A 276 -7.46 -1.56 0.35
N TYR A 277 -6.98 -0.98 -0.76
CA TYR A 277 -6.79 -1.73 -2.01
C TYR A 277 -5.90 -2.96 -1.81
N THR A 278 -4.76 -2.81 -1.13
CA THR A 278 -3.87 -3.94 -0.81
C THR A 278 -4.56 -5.01 0.04
N THR A 279 -5.38 -4.61 1.03
CA THR A 279 -6.14 -5.57 1.85
C THR A 279 -7.14 -6.36 1.01
N LEU A 280 -7.81 -5.72 0.05
CA LEU A 280 -8.66 -6.42 -0.91
C LEU A 280 -7.84 -7.42 -1.75
N MET A 281 -6.65 -7.03 -2.22
CA MET A 281 -5.79 -7.93 -3.01
C MET A 281 -5.37 -9.16 -2.20
N ASP A 282 -5.00 -8.97 -0.93
CA ASP A 282 -4.69 -10.07 -0.02
C ASP A 282 -5.88 -11.01 0.17
N CYS A 283 -7.10 -10.47 0.34
CA CYS A 283 -8.30 -11.29 0.47
C CYS A 283 -8.60 -12.10 -0.80
N LEU A 284 -8.47 -11.46 -1.98
CA LEU A 284 -8.70 -12.12 -3.26
C LEU A 284 -7.65 -13.22 -3.53
N GLU A 285 -6.38 -12.96 -3.23
CA GLU A 285 -5.31 -13.95 -3.41
C GLU A 285 -5.51 -15.18 -2.52
N LEU A 286 -5.91 -14.96 -1.26
CA LEU A 286 -6.13 -16.02 -0.27
C LEU A 286 -7.51 -16.67 -0.35
N GLY A 287 -8.39 -16.20 -1.24
CA GLY A 287 -9.78 -16.67 -1.34
C GLY A 287 -10.59 -16.43 -0.07
N CYS A 288 -10.31 -15.36 0.67
CA CYS A 288 -11.02 -14.99 1.90
C CYS A 288 -12.21 -14.09 1.60
N ASP A 289 -13.30 -14.30 2.33
CA ASP A 289 -14.39 -13.33 2.38
C ASP A 289 -13.94 -12.05 3.10
N TYR A 290 -14.65 -10.95 2.89
CA TYR A 290 -14.30 -9.68 3.50
C TYR A 290 -15.53 -8.82 3.82
N ASN A 291 -15.48 -8.10 4.95
CA ASN A 291 -16.39 -7.03 5.30
C ASN A 291 -15.56 -5.77 5.63
N LEU A 292 -15.33 -4.97 4.59
CA LEU A 292 -14.48 -3.80 4.66
C LEU A 292 -15.32 -2.53 4.54
N ILE A 293 -15.07 -1.57 5.42
CA ILE A 293 -15.76 -0.27 5.42
C ILE A 293 -14.80 0.84 4.97
N PRO A 294 -15.27 1.90 4.30
CA PRO A 294 -14.39 3.01 3.96
C PRO A 294 -13.99 3.81 5.20
N THR A 295 -12.73 4.23 5.26
CA THR A 295 -12.28 5.23 6.24
C THR A 295 -13.02 6.55 6.01
N PRO A 296 -13.53 7.22 7.06
CA PRO A 296 -14.22 8.50 6.91
C PRO A 296 -13.43 9.54 6.10
N GLY A 297 -14.07 10.08 5.06
CA GLY A 297 -13.51 11.13 4.20
C GLY A 297 -12.47 10.66 3.16
N GLN A 298 -12.21 9.36 3.04
CA GLN A 298 -11.31 8.80 2.01
C GLN A 298 -12.10 8.46 0.74
N ASP A 299 -12.08 9.36 -0.24
CA ASP A 299 -12.84 9.23 -1.51
C ASP A 299 -12.48 7.93 -2.27
N GLU A 300 -11.21 7.51 -2.24
CA GLU A 300 -10.74 6.24 -2.82
C GLU A 300 -11.43 5.02 -2.20
N GLN A 301 -11.42 4.93 -0.87
CA GLN A 301 -12.04 3.80 -0.16
C GLN A 301 -13.57 3.81 -0.32
N ILE A 302 -14.20 4.98 -0.35
CA ILE A 302 -15.64 5.11 -0.61
C ILE A 302 -15.99 4.61 -2.01
N TYR A 303 -15.17 4.92 -3.00
CA TYR A 303 -15.35 4.41 -4.36
C TYR A 303 -15.19 2.89 -4.42
N LEU A 304 -14.09 2.35 -3.86
CA LEU A 304 -13.79 0.92 -3.91
C LEU A 304 -14.82 0.09 -3.14
N SER A 305 -15.25 0.55 -1.96
CA SER A 305 -16.30 -0.12 -1.19
C SER A 305 -17.63 -0.20 -1.94
N LYS A 306 -18.01 0.83 -2.69
CA LYS A 306 -19.21 0.80 -3.55
C LYS A 306 -19.07 -0.18 -4.72
N ARG A 307 -17.88 -0.24 -5.32
CA ARG A 307 -17.57 -1.14 -6.44
C ARG A 307 -17.63 -2.61 -6.01
N HIS A 308 -17.09 -2.91 -4.84
CA HIS A 308 -16.94 -4.26 -4.30
C HIS A 308 -17.98 -4.59 -3.24
N LYS A 309 -19.18 -4.00 -3.33
CA LYS A 309 -20.31 -4.40 -2.49
C LYS A 309 -20.70 -5.85 -2.81
N LYS A 310 -20.00 -6.81 -2.21
CA LYS A 310 -20.55 -8.10 -1.84
C LYS A 310 -21.16 -7.90 -0.45
N SER A 311 -22.49 -7.89 -0.43
CA SER A 311 -23.42 -7.84 0.71
C SER A 311 -22.89 -7.34 2.07
N LEU A 312 -23.32 -6.12 2.45
CA LEU A 312 -23.59 -5.82 3.86
C LEU A 312 -24.72 -6.73 4.34
#